data_AF-A0A7W5KZE2-F1
#
_entry.id   AF-A0A7W5KZE2-F1
#
_cell.length_a   1.000
_cell.length_b   1.000
_cell.length_c   1.000
_cell.angle_alpha   90.00
_cell.angle_beta   90.00
_cell.angle_gamma   90.00
#
_symmetry.space_group_name_H-M   'P 1'
#
loop_
_entity.id
_entity.type
_entity.pdbx_description
1 polymer ?
#
loop_
_entity_poly.entity_id
_entity_poly.type
_entity_poly.pdbx_seq_one_letter_code
_entity_poly.pdbx_strand_id
1 'polypeptide(L)' 'MRSYFGVTPLQSARSGLDEFDAGAGFKRVDLSASVTYMASEHWFIRGQAELGILTGDARKSPVSQKDIQPSMMMFVGYKF' A
#
# COMPACT_ATOMS: atom_id res chain seq x y z
N MET A 1 -5.57 8.28 -10.51
CA MET A 1 -5.19 8.86 -9.21
C MET A 1 -6.30 9.69 -8.60
N ARG A 2 -6.89 10.66 -9.32
CA ARG A 2 -8.07 11.46 -8.90
C ARG A 2 -9.07 10.76 -7.97
N SER A 3 -9.54 9.55 -8.29
CA SER A 3 -10.55 8.86 -7.47
C SER A 3 -10.07 8.41 -6.08
N TYR A 4 -8.76 8.21 -5.89
CA TYR A 4 -8.19 7.70 -4.63
C TYR A 4 -7.37 8.74 -3.88
N PHE A 5 -6.81 9.72 -4.59
CA PHE A 5 -5.88 10.73 -4.05
C PHE A 5 -6.30 12.16 -4.37
N GLY A 6 -7.39 12.36 -5.12
CA GLY A 6 -7.95 13.69 -5.36
C GLY A 6 -9.01 14.05 -4.33
N VAL A 7 -9.22 15.36 -4.15
CA VAL A 7 -10.27 15.92 -3.31
C VAL A 7 -11.05 16.91 -4.16
N THR A 8 -12.34 16.65 -4.36
CA THR A 8 -13.24 17.56 -5.11
C THR A 8 -13.73 18.73 -4.24
N PRO A 9 -14.24 19.84 -4.81
CA PRO A 9 -14.78 20.96 -4.02
C PRO A 9 -15.86 20.55 -3.02
N LEU A 10 -16.77 19.64 -3.41
CA LEU A 10 -17.83 19.14 -2.54
C LEU A 10 -17.28 18.28 -1.38
N GLN A 11 -16.22 17.52 -1.64
CA GLN A 11 -15.55 16.72 -0.62
C GLN A 11 -14.73 17.59 0.33
N SER A 12 -14.05 18.63 -0.19
CA SER A 12 -13.33 19.61 0.61
C SER A 12 -14.26 20.30 1.62
N ALA A 13 -15.40 20.81 1.17
CA ALA A 13 -16.40 21.45 2.01
C ALA A 13 -16.99 20.54 3.12
N ARG A 14 -16.95 19.22 2.94
CA ARG A 14 -17.48 18.23 3.90
C ARG A 14 -16.43 17.61 4.81
N SER A 15 -15.17 17.57 4.38
CA SER A 15 -14.06 16.91 5.10
C SER A 15 -13.10 17.88 5.76
N GLY A 16 -13.07 19.14 5.33
CA GLY A 16 -12.07 20.13 5.75
C GLY A 16 -10.70 19.93 5.10
N LEU A 17 -10.55 18.99 4.16
CA LEU A 17 -9.32 18.81 3.37
C LEU A 17 -9.28 19.80 2.22
N ASP A 18 -8.09 20.31 1.87
CA ASP A 18 -7.92 21.19 0.71
C ASP A 18 -8.26 20.46 -0.61
N GLU A 19 -8.82 21.20 -1.57
CA GLU A 19 -9.02 20.69 -2.93
C GLU A 19 -7.68 20.26 -3.54
N PHE A 20 -7.65 19.06 -4.10
CA PHE A 20 -6.41 18.51 -4.63
C PHE A 20 -6.70 17.70 -5.90
N ASP A 21 -6.02 18.07 -6.98
CA ASP A 21 -6.14 17.37 -8.25
C ASP A 21 -4.96 16.41 -8.45
N ALA A 22 -5.19 15.13 -8.18
CA ALA A 22 -4.17 14.11 -8.36
C ALA A 22 -4.07 13.66 -9.83
N GLY A 23 -3.02 14.11 -10.52
CA GLY A 23 -2.75 13.87 -11.95
C GLY A 23 -2.43 12.42 -12.29
N ALA A 24 -2.15 12.15 -13.57
CA ALA A 24 -1.73 10.81 -14.02
C ALA A 24 -0.30 10.49 -13.58
N GLY A 25 -0.01 9.22 -13.26
CA GLY A 25 1.33 8.77 -12.87
C GLY A 25 1.33 7.48 -12.05
N PHE A 26 2.51 7.10 -11.53
CA PHE A 26 2.66 5.96 -10.64
C PHE A 26 2.21 6.31 -9.22
N LYS A 27 1.28 5.51 -8.65
CA LYS A 27 0.74 5.74 -7.30
C LYS A 27 1.71 5.34 -6.19
N ARG A 28 2.43 4.23 -6.40
CA ARG A 28 3.20 3.53 -5.38
C ARG A 28 4.23 2.62 -6.04
N VAL A 29 5.37 2.47 -5.39
CA VAL A 29 6.39 1.45 -5.68
C VAL A 29 6.50 0.54 -4.46
N ASP A 30 6.58 -0.76 -4.69
CA ASP A 30 6.58 -1.78 -3.64
C ASP A 30 7.90 -2.55 -3.64
N LEU A 31 8.51 -2.63 -2.45
CA LEU A 31 9.64 -3.51 -2.18
C LEU A 31 9.15 -4.64 -1.28
N SER A 32 9.35 -5.89 -1.69
CA SER A 32 8.95 -7.04 -0.88
C SER A 32 10.09 -8.00 -0.64
N ALA A 33 10.09 -8.63 0.53
CA ALA A 33 10.99 -9.69 0.93
C ALA A 33 10.16 -10.85 1.48
N SER A 34 10.52 -12.08 1.14
CA SER A 34 9.84 -13.25 1.67
C SER A 34 10.83 -14.32 2.09
N VAL A 35 10.46 -15.07 3.12
CA VAL A 35 11.18 -16.23 3.63
C VAL A 35 10.22 -17.41 3.68
N THR A 36 10.64 -18.55 3.16
CA THR A 36 9.89 -19.80 3.27
C THR A 36 10.72 -20.80 4.04
N TYR A 37 10.15 -21.34 5.12
CA TYR A 37 10.75 -22.36 5.96
C TYR A 37 9.97 -23.66 5.82
N MET A 38 10.65 -24.74 5.46
CA MET A 38 10.08 -26.09 5.46
C MET A 38 10.17 -26.64 6.88
N ALA A 39 9.04 -26.69 7.58
CA ALA A 39 8.96 -27.24 8.93
C ALA A 39 9.01 -28.78 8.91
N SER A 40 8.56 -29.41 7.82
CA SER A 40 8.72 -30.84 7.53
C SER A 40 8.65 -31.07 6.02
N GLU A 41 8.69 -32.33 5.57
CA GLU A 41 8.52 -32.69 4.15
C GLU A 41 7.17 -32.21 3.56
N HIS A 42 6.15 -32.09 4.42
CA HIS A 42 4.81 -31.71 4.02
C HIS A 42 4.38 -30.33 4.51
N TRP A 43 5.00 -29.76 5.54
CA TRP A 43 4.58 -28.48 6.10
C TRP A 43 5.57 -27.37 5.81
N PHE A 44 5.07 -26.21 5.38
CA PHE A 44 5.87 -25.00 5.22
C PHE A 44 5.22 -23.79 5.88
N ILE A 45 6.06 -22.87 6.32
CA ILE A 45 5.69 -21.55 6.82
C ILE A 45 6.34 -20.53 5.90
N ARG A 46 5.57 -19.56 5.40
CA ARG A 46 6.09 -18.44 4.63
C ARG A 46 5.79 -17.14 5.34
N GLY A 47 6.82 -16.35 5.62
CA GLY A 47 6.71 -14.95 6.00
C GLY A 47 6.95 -14.05 4.80
N GLN A 48 6.22 -12.94 4.70
CA GLN A 48 6.42 -11.90 3.69
C GLN A 48 6.33 -10.53 4.35
N ALA A 49 7.29 -9.66 4.06
CA ALA A 49 7.26 -8.25 4.41
C ALA A 49 7.25 -7.41 3.13
N GLU A 50 6.54 -6.29 3.16
CA GLU A 50 6.42 -5.37 2.04
C GLU A 50 6.52 -3.92 2.54
N LEU A 51 7.23 -3.09 1.78
CA LEU A 51 7.38 -1.66 1.99
C LEU A 51 6.84 -0.95 0.76
N GLY A 52 5.67 -0.35 0.91
CA GLY A 52 5.09 0.53 -0.08
C GLY A 52 5.53 1.96 0.07
N ILE A 53 5.98 2.58 -1.02
CA ILE A 53 6.37 3.98 -1.04
C ILE A 53 5.48 4.71 -2.04
N LEU A 54 4.66 5.65 -1.55
CA LEU A 54 3.82 6.51 -2.40
C LEU A 54 4.70 7.46 -3.22
N THR A 55 4.30 7.65 -4.48
CA THR A 55 5.07 8.43 -5.47
C THR A 55 4.21 9.50 -6.12
N GLY A 56 4.87 10.55 -6.64
CA GLY A 56 4.19 11.64 -7.35
C GLY A 56 3.11 12.30 -6.51
N ASP A 57 1.94 12.50 -7.13
CA ASP A 57 0.81 13.19 -6.51
C ASP A 57 0.13 12.37 -5.40
N ALA A 58 0.32 11.05 -5.39
CA ALA A 58 -0.22 10.20 -4.32
C ALA A 58 0.43 10.50 -2.96
N ARG A 59 1.70 10.95 -2.96
CA ARG A 59 2.41 11.38 -1.74
C ARG A 59 1.91 12.72 -1.20
N LYS A 60 1.56 13.63 -2.12
CA LYS A 60 1.18 15.01 -1.81
C LYS A 60 -0.32 15.17 -1.53
N SER A 61 -1.09 14.11 -1.72
CA SER A 61 -2.54 14.10 -1.50
C SER A 61 -2.87 14.37 -0.02
N PRO A 62 -3.82 15.28 0.27
CA PRO A 62 -4.34 15.50 1.62
C PRO A 62 -4.97 14.24 2.25
N VAL A 63 -5.34 13.27 1.41
CA VAL A 63 -5.92 11.98 1.83
C VAL A 63 -4.84 10.99 2.27
N SER A 64 -3.60 11.15 1.81
CA SER A 64 -2.48 10.30 2.21
C SER A 64 -2.00 10.66 3.61
N GLN A 65 -2.21 9.76 4.56
CA GLN A 65 -1.75 9.95 5.94
C GLN A 65 -0.25 9.64 6.11
N LYS A 66 0.28 8.68 5.34
CA LYS A 66 1.68 8.23 5.42
C LYS A 66 2.21 7.82 4.06
N ASP A 67 3.38 8.33 3.71
CA ASP A 67 4.06 8.08 2.43
C ASP A 67 4.69 6.69 2.36
N ILE A 68 5.07 6.14 3.51
CA ILE A 68 5.64 4.80 3.65
C ILE A 68 4.60 3.93 4.33
N GLN A 69 4.28 2.82 3.69
CA GLN A 69 3.19 1.92 4.04
C GLN A 69 3.74 0.50 4.20
N PRO A 70 4.33 0.16 5.37
CA PRO A 70 4.83 -1.18 5.65
C PRO A 70 3.68 -2.17 5.88
N SER A 71 3.82 -3.40 5.41
CA SER A 71 2.92 -4.52 5.70
C SER A 71 3.69 -5.84 5.88
N MET A 72 3.09 -6.78 6.60
CA MET A 72 3.64 -8.11 6.82
C MET A 72 2.53 -9.15 6.79
N MET A 73 2.82 -10.31 6.21
CA MET A 73 1.92 -11.46 6.11
C MET A 73 2.66 -12.75 6.47
N MET A 74 1.91 -13.71 7.01
CA MET A 74 2.37 -15.07 7.26
C MET A 74 1.38 -16.08 6.69
N PHE A 75 1.93 -17.16 6.15
CA PHE A 75 1.19 -18.28 5.58
C PHE A 75 1.71 -19.58 6.16
N VAL A 76 0.81 -20.52 6.43
CA VAL A 76 1.15 -21.91 6.73
C VAL A 76 0.49 -22.76 5.66
N GLY A 77 1.23 -23.71 5.08
CA GLY A 77 0.72 -24.55 4.02
C GLY A 77 1.16 -26.00 4.17
N TYR A 78 0.33 -26.88 3.60
CA TYR A 78 0.60 -28.31 3.47
C TYR A 78 0.88 -28.66 2.01
N LYS A 79 1.92 -29.44 1.76
CA LYS A 79 2.33 -29.96 0.46
C LYS A 79 2.06 -31.48 0.43
N PHE A 80 1.12 -31.87 -0.44
CA PHE A 80 0.78 -33.27 -0.72
C PHE A 80 1.85 -33.96 -1.55
#